data_AF-A0A286US75-F1
#
_entry.id   AF-A0A286US75-F1
#
_cell.length_a   1.000
_cell.length_b   1.000
_cell.length_c   1.000
_cell.angle_alpha   90.00
_cell.angle_beta   90.00
_cell.angle_gamma   90.00
#
_symmetry.space_group_name_H-M   'P 1'
#
loop_
_entity.id
_entity.type
_entity.pdbx_description
1 polymer ?
#
loop_
_entity_poly.entity_id
_entity_poly.type
_entity_poly.pdbx_seq_one_letter_code
_entity_poly.pdbx_strand_id
1 'polypeptide(L)'
;MTFLSTLLTERKSSSTTPPVYLLQSSAAQSALPLLRGLIDAPNQKNNILILISSLYTPKQLLLQTETGDDARILDWTGQVRGYEDEGNKIDWKKRLYEIRDNVKESRKPVTVVFDSVDTIEEDIESHSAAYKLLLSILSSITERRDASQLILHITSLSPVLPLLKTHSFSRSLTHLIVHPPILLKYLSSTYLVSPPLPSSSESPTSPESLKFWSLFTPFSERVFDVERLVFSSTITATSTTSSSSSATGSGISGIGPNGDNSSNSIDPSKDEIIVEIIHRSRSSFTNNSGSSRRNGVEHTLEGWSIPLNKPLPLQDLASLKSIWRRKVMPDQEEPDPTKNLTFNLNLTDSQQASRSQVPLPYEHDSRTSQQPAQSNEAHIFYDPDSADDLDDEDPDEDLDL
;
A
#
# COMPACT_ATOMS: atom_id res chain seq x y z
N MET A 1 15.46 0.73 7.49
CA MET A 1 14.40 1.57 8.11
C MET A 1 13.21 1.56 7.18
N THR A 2 11.98 1.54 7.70
CA THR A 2 10.77 1.56 6.86
C THR A 2 10.52 2.99 6.34
N PHE A 3 9.78 3.14 5.23
CA PHE A 3 9.33 4.41 4.70
C PHE A 3 8.49 5.18 5.71
N LEU A 4 7.53 4.56 6.40
CA LEU A 4 6.75 5.23 7.45
C LEU A 4 7.65 5.72 8.59
N SER A 5 8.68 4.94 8.95
CA SER A 5 9.65 5.37 9.95
C SER A 5 10.35 6.65 9.51
N THR A 6 10.79 6.68 8.25
CA THR A 6 11.42 7.86 7.62
C THR A 6 10.47 9.05 7.58
N LEU A 7 9.21 8.83 7.23
CA LEU A 7 8.17 9.86 7.17
C LEU A 7 7.90 10.48 8.55
N LEU A 8 7.96 9.69 9.63
CA LEU A 8 7.75 10.15 10.99
C LEU A 8 8.98 10.83 11.63
N THR A 9 10.20 10.40 11.27
CA THR A 9 11.43 10.85 11.95
C THR A 9 12.29 11.80 11.13
N GLU A 10 12.40 11.60 9.81
CA GLU A 10 13.29 12.41 8.97
C GLU A 10 12.58 13.63 8.40
N ARG A 11 13.13 14.80 8.70
CA ARG A 11 12.83 16.03 7.98
C ARG A 11 13.93 16.30 6.97
N LYS A 12 13.78 15.81 5.74
CA LYS A 12 14.66 16.30 4.66
C LYS A 12 14.31 17.76 4.40
N SER A 13 15.22 18.67 4.74
CA SER A 13 15.08 20.12 4.52
C SER A 13 15.14 20.51 3.03
N SER A 14 15.47 19.56 2.16
CA SER A 14 15.34 19.70 0.72
C SER A 14 13.86 19.65 0.32
N SER A 15 13.50 20.44 -0.69
CA SER A 15 12.26 20.56 -1.48
C SER A 15 11.49 19.26 -1.87
N THR A 16 11.90 18.11 -1.35
CA THR A 16 11.48 16.76 -1.72
C THR A 16 10.37 16.16 -0.85
N THR A 17 9.99 16.80 0.27
CA THR A 17 8.88 16.28 1.11
C THR A 17 7.53 16.57 0.45
N PRO A 18 6.65 15.57 0.31
CA PRO A 18 5.36 15.75 -0.32
C PRO A 18 4.52 16.74 0.50
N PRO A 19 3.90 17.74 -0.14
CA PRO A 19 3.05 18.71 0.55
C PRO A 19 1.72 18.10 1.02
N VAL A 20 1.37 16.88 0.58
CA VAL A 20 0.07 16.25 0.86
C VAL A 20 0.23 14.79 1.28
N TYR A 21 -0.38 14.46 2.41
CA TYR A 21 -0.65 13.10 2.86
C TYR A 21 -2.16 12.85 2.81
N LEU A 22 -2.56 11.78 2.15
CA LEU A 22 -3.95 11.36 2.05
C LEU A 22 -4.09 10.02 2.76
N LEU A 23 -4.85 9.98 3.86
CA LEU A 23 -5.09 8.79 4.66
C LEU A 23 -6.47 8.25 4.33
N GLN A 24 -6.52 7.09 3.69
CA GLN A 24 -7.76 6.45 3.26
C GLN A 24 -8.15 5.35 4.26
N SER A 25 -9.31 5.52 4.90
CA SER A 25 -9.97 4.50 5.73
C SER A 25 -11.02 3.72 4.93
N SER A 26 -11.43 2.58 5.45
CA SER A 26 -12.63 1.84 5.01
C SER A 26 -13.48 1.46 6.23
N ALA A 27 -14.67 0.90 6.01
CA ALA A 27 -15.44 0.34 7.14
C ALA A 27 -14.72 -0.86 7.78
N ALA A 28 -13.91 -1.59 6.99
CA ALA A 28 -13.12 -2.72 7.45
C ALA A 28 -11.91 -2.32 8.31
N GLN A 29 -11.29 -1.16 8.04
CA GLN A 29 -10.09 -0.71 8.73
C GLN A 29 -10.02 0.82 8.81
N SER A 30 -9.94 1.36 10.03
CA SER A 30 -9.79 2.79 10.28
C SER A 30 -8.32 3.24 10.24
N ALA A 31 -8.06 4.37 9.59
CA ALA A 31 -6.75 5.03 9.54
C ALA A 31 -6.50 5.98 10.72
N LEU A 32 -7.43 6.10 11.68
CA LEU A 32 -7.27 6.98 12.84
C LEU A 32 -6.02 6.70 13.69
N PRO A 33 -5.64 5.44 13.96
CA PRO A 33 -4.39 5.17 14.68
C PRO A 33 -3.17 5.74 13.95
N LEU A 34 -3.16 5.64 12.61
CA LEU A 34 -2.10 6.20 11.78
C LEU A 34 -2.13 7.73 11.79
N LEU A 35 -3.31 8.35 11.71
CA LEU A 35 -3.48 9.80 11.81
C LEU A 35 -2.92 10.34 13.13
N ARG A 36 -3.26 9.71 14.25
CA ARG A 36 -2.72 10.05 15.58
C ARG A 36 -1.20 9.93 15.60
N GLY A 37 -0.66 8.83 15.09
CA GLY A 37 0.78 8.64 14.96
C GLY A 37 1.49 9.72 14.13
N LEU A 38 0.85 10.21 13.06
CA LEU A 38 1.37 11.31 12.25
C LEU A 38 1.31 12.65 12.98
N ILE A 39 0.24 12.93 13.72
CA ILE A 39 0.09 14.15 14.52
C ILE A 39 1.14 14.19 15.64
N ASP A 40 1.34 13.08 16.34
CA ASP A 40 2.28 12.98 17.47
C ASP A 40 3.74 12.70 17.04
N ALA A 41 3.99 12.65 15.73
CA ALA A 41 5.31 12.31 15.21
C ALA A 41 6.37 13.33 15.67
N PRO A 42 7.60 12.89 15.96
CA PRO A 42 8.64 13.78 16.47
C PRO A 42 8.99 14.91 15.50
N ASN A 43 8.83 14.69 14.19
CA ASN A 43 9.04 15.73 13.18
C ASN A 43 7.99 16.87 13.24
N GLN A 44 6.84 16.65 13.88
CA GLN A 44 5.80 17.66 14.06
C GLN A 44 6.06 18.61 15.21
N LYS A 45 6.94 18.26 16.16
CA LYS A 45 7.21 19.09 17.35
C LYS A 45 7.73 20.50 17.05
N ASN A 46 8.32 20.70 15.87
CA ASN A 46 8.80 22.01 15.42
C ASN A 46 7.81 22.72 14.47
N ASN A 47 6.64 22.14 14.21
CA ASN A 47 5.62 22.67 13.33
C ASN A 47 4.46 23.25 14.16
N ILE A 48 3.81 24.26 13.60
CA ILE A 48 2.49 24.69 14.10
C ILE A 48 1.47 23.69 13.57
N LEU A 49 0.73 23.06 14.46
CA LEU A 49 -0.36 22.16 14.12
C LEU A 49 -1.64 22.98 13.97
N ILE A 50 -2.30 22.90 12.82
CA ILE A 50 -3.66 23.40 12.63
C ILE A 50 -4.55 22.18 12.46
N LEU A 51 -5.29 21.83 13.50
CA LEU A 51 -6.19 20.68 13.51
C LEU A 51 -7.61 21.15 13.25
N ILE A 52 -8.19 20.69 12.14
CA ILE A 52 -9.61 20.86 11.84
C ILE A 52 -10.31 19.57 12.25
N SER A 53 -11.16 19.69 13.27
CA SER A 53 -11.97 18.60 13.81
C SER A 53 -13.41 18.77 13.36
N SER A 54 -13.82 18.08 12.29
CA SER A 54 -15.20 18.05 11.79
C SER A 54 -15.97 16.82 12.28
N LEU A 55 -15.31 15.68 12.46
CA LEU A 55 -15.96 14.41 12.82
C LEU A 55 -15.56 13.90 14.21
N TYR A 56 -14.29 14.03 14.57
CA TYR A 56 -13.73 13.54 15.82
C TYR A 56 -13.38 14.71 16.74
N THR A 57 -13.76 14.56 18.01
CA THR A 57 -13.41 15.57 19.01
C THR A 57 -11.87 15.69 19.10
N PRO A 58 -11.31 16.88 19.35
CA PRO A 58 -9.86 17.06 19.43
C PRO A 58 -9.19 16.12 20.45
N LYS A 59 -9.87 15.82 21.56
CA LYS A 59 -9.42 14.87 22.60
C LYS A 59 -9.24 13.44 22.09
N GLN A 60 -9.98 13.04 21.05
CA GLN A 60 -9.84 11.73 20.42
C GLN A 60 -8.66 11.67 19.45
N LEU A 61 -8.14 12.79 18.97
CA LEU A 61 -7.06 12.83 17.98
C LEU A 61 -5.69 13.13 18.61
N LEU A 62 -5.68 13.85 19.72
CA LEU A 62 -4.47 14.24 20.42
C LEU A 62 -4.17 13.24 21.54
N LEU A 63 -3.15 12.39 21.39
CA LEU A 63 -2.81 11.37 22.39
C LEU A 63 -2.11 11.95 23.63
N GLN A 64 -1.51 13.14 23.51
CA GLN A 64 -0.82 13.82 24.62
C GLN A 64 -1.65 15.02 25.10
N THR A 65 -1.80 15.14 26.42
CA THR A 65 -2.49 16.25 27.10
C THR A 65 -1.75 17.58 27.01
N GLU A 66 -0.48 17.57 26.58
CA GLU A 66 0.31 18.76 26.34
C GLU A 66 0.42 19.01 24.83
N THR A 67 -0.71 19.42 24.22
CA THR A 67 -0.60 20.25 23.02
C THR A 67 0.22 21.47 23.41
N GLY A 68 1.48 21.54 22.95
CA GLY A 68 2.30 22.72 23.17
C GLY A 68 1.58 23.98 22.67
N ASP A 69 2.02 25.16 23.12
CA ASP A 69 1.48 26.47 22.74
C ASP A 69 1.37 26.71 21.20
N ASP A 70 1.97 25.83 20.39
CA ASP A 70 1.99 25.87 18.93
C ASP A 70 0.83 25.10 18.24
N ALA A 71 -0.17 24.56 18.96
CA ALA A 71 -1.33 23.91 18.37
C ALA A 71 -2.56 24.84 18.27
N ARG A 72 -3.14 24.96 17.07
CA ARG A 72 -4.36 25.71 16.78
C ARG A 72 -5.47 24.74 16.41
N ILE A 73 -6.49 24.64 17.26
CA ILE A 73 -7.59 23.69 17.10
C ILE A 73 -8.83 24.44 16.60
N LEU A 74 -9.33 24.04 15.44
CA LEU A 74 -10.59 24.50 14.87
C LEU A 74 -11.62 23.38 15.06
N ASP A 75 -12.34 23.43 16.19
CA ASP A 75 -13.34 22.42 16.56
C ASP A 75 -14.70 22.76 15.94
N TRP A 76 -15.09 21.99 14.93
CA TRP A 76 -16.35 22.11 14.20
C TRP A 76 -17.32 20.96 14.50
N THR A 77 -16.98 20.07 15.44
CA THR A 77 -17.80 18.88 15.77
C THR A 77 -19.19 19.23 16.31
N GLY A 78 -19.35 20.43 16.90
CA GLY A 78 -20.64 20.95 17.35
C GLY A 78 -21.47 21.68 16.28
N GLN A 79 -20.92 21.88 15.07
CA GLN A 79 -21.56 22.59 13.97
C GLN A 79 -22.05 21.60 12.92
N VAL A 80 -23.08 20.84 13.29
CA VAL A 80 -23.67 19.80 12.43
C VAL A 80 -24.78 20.38 11.56
N ARG A 81 -24.67 20.18 10.26
CA ARG A 81 -25.68 20.60 9.28
C ARG A 81 -27.08 20.10 9.66
N GLY A 82 -28.07 20.98 9.54
CA GLY A 82 -29.48 20.68 9.86
C GLY A 82 -29.84 20.79 11.34
N TYR A 83 -28.84 20.99 12.22
CA TYR A 83 -29.02 21.26 13.66
C TYR A 83 -28.53 22.66 14.04
N GLU A 84 -28.40 23.54 13.04
CA GLU A 84 -27.95 24.91 13.20
C GLU A 84 -29.12 25.79 13.69
N ASP A 85 -28.89 26.59 14.74
CA ASP A 85 -29.78 27.71 15.06
C ASP A 85 -29.73 28.75 13.93
N GLU A 86 -30.78 29.58 13.76
CA GLU A 86 -30.87 30.58 12.67
C GLU A 86 -29.66 31.56 12.59
N GLY A 87 -28.89 31.70 13.68
CA GLY A 87 -27.66 32.50 13.74
C GLY A 87 -26.35 31.73 13.61
N ASN A 88 -26.38 30.40 13.49
CA ASN A 88 -25.21 29.51 13.51
C ASN A 88 -25.03 28.72 12.20
N LYS A 89 -25.51 29.28 11.08
CA LYS A 89 -25.32 28.67 9.77
C LYS A 89 -23.83 28.55 9.42
N ILE A 90 -23.43 27.42 8.84
CA ILE A 90 -22.04 27.20 8.43
C ILE A 90 -21.65 28.21 7.34
N ASP A 91 -20.73 29.12 7.69
CA ASP A 91 -20.09 30.05 6.75
C ASP A 91 -18.73 29.51 6.31
N TRP A 92 -18.73 28.84 5.16
CA TRP A 92 -17.52 28.29 4.55
C TRP A 92 -16.48 29.33 4.14
N LYS A 93 -16.90 30.56 3.83
CA LYS A 93 -15.94 31.64 3.54
C LYS A 93 -15.21 32.02 4.81
N LYS A 94 -15.94 32.20 5.92
CA LYS A 94 -15.36 32.50 7.23
C LYS A 94 -14.39 31.39 7.68
N ARG A 95 -14.80 30.11 7.60
CA ARG A 95 -13.93 28.96 7.92
C ARG A 95 -12.66 28.95 7.06
N LEU A 96 -12.79 29.22 5.76
CA LEU A 96 -11.64 29.30 4.86
C LEU A 96 -10.71 30.47 5.22
N TYR A 97 -11.24 31.64 5.54
CA TYR A 97 -10.43 32.78 5.98
C TYR A 97 -9.67 32.45 7.27
N GLU A 98 -10.36 31.89 8.25
CA GLU A 98 -9.76 31.48 9.52
C GLU A 98 -8.59 30.50 9.30
N ILE A 99 -8.75 29.45 8.49
CA ILE A 99 -7.65 28.52 8.19
C ILE A 99 -6.50 29.26 7.49
N ARG A 100 -6.79 30.08 6.48
CA ARG A 100 -5.75 30.79 5.71
C ARG A 100 -4.99 31.80 6.57
N ASP A 101 -5.66 32.49 7.46
CA ASP A 101 -5.04 33.44 8.37
C ASP A 101 -4.12 32.70 9.35
N ASN A 102 -4.59 31.59 9.92
CA ASN A 102 -3.75 30.74 10.76
C ASN A 102 -2.51 30.20 10.04
N VAL A 103 -2.65 29.80 8.77
CA VAL A 103 -1.53 29.37 7.92
C VAL A 103 -0.57 30.53 7.63
N LYS A 104 -1.05 31.74 7.36
CA LYS A 104 -0.21 32.89 6.97
C LYS A 104 0.53 33.54 8.13
N GLU A 105 -0.11 33.64 9.29
CA GLU A 105 0.48 34.24 10.51
C GLU A 105 1.63 33.40 11.09
N SER A 106 1.63 32.10 10.77
CA SER A 106 2.59 31.14 11.28
C SER A 106 3.99 31.39 10.73
N ARG A 107 4.95 31.69 11.61
CA ARG A 107 6.38 31.86 11.26
C ARG A 107 7.16 30.54 11.18
N LYS A 108 6.61 29.48 11.78
CA LYS A 108 7.13 28.12 11.71
C LYS A 108 6.42 27.35 10.59
N PRO A 109 6.99 26.25 10.09
CA PRO A 109 6.30 25.35 9.17
C PRO A 109 5.01 24.85 9.77
N VAL A 110 3.99 24.68 8.92
CA VAL A 110 2.62 24.40 9.34
C VAL A 110 2.21 23.01 8.89
N THR A 111 1.52 22.29 9.76
CA THR A 111 0.83 21.04 9.40
C THR A 111 -0.66 21.26 9.56
N VAL A 112 -1.38 21.29 8.44
CA VAL A 112 -2.83 21.41 8.43
C VAL A 112 -3.42 20.01 8.35
N VAL A 113 -4.31 19.67 9.29
CA VAL A 113 -4.90 18.33 9.40
C VAL A 113 -6.41 18.44 9.30
N PHE A 114 -6.99 17.69 8.38
CA PHE A 114 -8.43 17.44 8.30
C PHE A 114 -8.71 16.02 8.77
N ASP A 115 -9.48 15.89 9.85
CA ASP A 115 -9.83 14.60 10.43
C ASP A 115 -10.94 13.86 9.68
N SER A 116 -11.77 14.58 8.90
CA SER A 116 -12.70 13.99 7.93
C SER A 116 -13.00 14.96 6.79
N VAL A 117 -12.50 14.63 5.60
CA VAL A 117 -12.87 15.31 4.35
C VAL A 117 -14.33 15.01 3.96
N ASP A 118 -14.81 13.81 4.29
CA ASP A 118 -16.19 13.39 4.00
C ASP A 118 -17.21 14.29 4.67
N THR A 119 -17.05 14.56 5.97
CA THR A 119 -17.95 15.47 6.70
C THR A 119 -17.95 16.88 6.10
N ILE A 120 -16.79 17.37 5.63
CA ILE A 120 -16.71 18.67 4.96
C ILE A 120 -17.47 18.66 3.63
N GLU A 121 -17.37 17.57 2.87
CA GLU A 121 -18.11 17.44 1.61
C GLU A 121 -19.61 17.40 1.85
N GLU A 122 -20.07 16.60 2.82
CA GLU A 122 -21.48 16.46 3.20
C GLU A 122 -22.08 17.79 3.70
N ASP A 123 -21.32 18.56 4.47
CA ASP A 123 -21.73 19.88 4.96
C ASP A 123 -21.72 20.96 3.86
N ILE A 124 -20.85 20.84 2.84
CA ILE A 124 -20.80 21.76 1.69
C ILE A 124 -21.87 21.42 0.64
N GLU A 125 -22.35 20.17 0.59
CA GLU A 125 -23.26 19.64 -0.43
C GLU A 125 -22.71 19.71 -1.87
N SER A 126 -21.39 19.72 -2.01
CA SER A 126 -20.77 19.75 -3.33
C SER A 126 -19.32 19.29 -3.29
N HIS A 127 -19.09 18.10 -3.84
CA HIS A 127 -17.77 17.55 -4.15
C HIS A 127 -16.82 18.57 -4.81
N SER A 128 -17.36 19.38 -5.74
CA SER A 128 -16.56 20.37 -6.48
C SER A 128 -16.16 21.56 -5.60
N ALA A 129 -17.01 21.99 -4.67
CA ALA A 129 -16.71 23.07 -3.75
C ALA A 129 -15.80 22.61 -2.62
N ALA A 130 -15.98 21.38 -2.11
CA ALA A 130 -15.07 20.74 -1.17
C ALA A 130 -13.65 20.62 -1.78
N TYR A 131 -13.55 20.11 -3.01
CA TYR A 131 -12.28 20.08 -3.75
C TYR A 131 -11.64 21.47 -3.88
N LYS A 132 -12.41 22.50 -4.27
CA LYS A 132 -11.91 23.88 -4.40
C LYS A 132 -11.46 24.46 -3.07
N LEU A 133 -12.15 24.16 -1.98
CA LEU A 133 -11.77 24.57 -0.63
C LEU A 133 -10.41 23.96 -0.26
N LEU A 134 -10.25 22.65 -0.39
CA LEU A 134 -9.00 21.95 -0.11
C LEU A 134 -7.86 22.45 -0.99
N LEU A 135 -8.13 22.70 -2.28
CA LEU A 135 -7.14 23.24 -3.21
C LEU A 135 -6.72 24.67 -2.84
N SER A 136 -7.65 25.51 -2.36
CA SER A 136 -7.34 26.87 -1.89
C SER A 136 -6.44 26.85 -0.64
N ILE A 137 -6.65 25.88 0.25
CA ILE A 137 -5.83 25.69 1.45
C ILE A 137 -4.45 25.19 1.06
N LEU A 138 -4.39 24.17 0.21
CA LEU A 138 -3.12 23.67 -0.33
C LEU A 138 -2.33 24.76 -1.04
N SER A 139 -2.99 25.61 -1.84
CA SER A 139 -2.35 26.77 -2.48
C SER A 139 -1.69 27.69 -1.45
N SER A 140 -2.39 27.99 -0.36
CA SER A 140 -1.87 28.83 0.73
C SER A 140 -0.69 28.17 1.47
N ILE A 141 -0.67 26.85 1.58
CA ILE A 141 0.45 26.08 2.12
C ILE A 141 1.64 26.12 1.17
N THR A 142 1.42 25.90 -0.13
CA THR A 142 2.48 25.87 -1.15
C THR A 142 3.09 27.23 -1.48
N GLU A 143 2.38 28.32 -1.18
CA GLU A 143 2.93 29.69 -1.24
C GLU A 143 4.05 29.89 -0.21
N ARG A 144 4.09 29.07 0.84
CA ARG A 144 5.14 29.09 1.85
C ARG A 144 6.39 28.39 1.32
N ARG A 145 7.57 28.93 1.66
CA ARG A 145 8.88 28.37 1.25
C ARG A 145 9.42 27.32 2.22
N ASP A 146 8.62 26.91 3.19
CA ASP A 146 9.01 25.97 4.23
C ASP A 146 8.39 24.59 4.02
N ALA A 147 8.80 23.62 4.83
CA ALA A 147 8.31 22.24 4.78
C ALA A 147 6.94 22.12 5.47
N SER A 148 5.97 22.92 5.02
CA SER A 148 4.57 22.84 5.44
C SER A 148 3.84 21.75 4.66
N GLN A 149 2.83 21.15 5.28
CA GLN A 149 2.15 19.97 4.75
C GLN A 149 0.65 19.97 5.08
N LEU A 150 -0.11 19.24 4.27
CA LEU A 150 -1.53 19.01 4.39
C LEU A 150 -1.78 17.52 4.62
N ILE A 151 -2.48 17.16 5.68
CA ILE A 151 -2.89 15.80 6.00
C ILE A 151 -4.40 15.73 5.89
N LEU A 152 -4.90 14.82 5.06
CA LEU A 152 -6.32 14.63 4.78
C LEU A 152 -6.72 13.22 5.16
N HIS A 153 -7.67 13.07 6.08
CA HIS A 153 -8.33 11.80 6.33
C HIS A 153 -9.62 11.71 5.52
N ILE A 154 -9.82 10.58 4.85
CA ILE A 154 -10.93 10.34 3.93
C ILE A 154 -11.35 8.87 3.95
N THR A 155 -12.61 8.58 3.63
CA THR A 155 -13.10 7.22 3.46
C THR A 155 -12.94 6.72 2.03
N SER A 156 -12.87 5.40 1.86
CA SER A 156 -12.70 4.73 0.56
C SER A 156 -13.87 4.95 -0.41
N LEU A 157 -15.06 5.25 0.12
CA LEU A 157 -16.27 5.49 -0.66
C LEU A 157 -16.52 6.98 -0.94
N SER A 158 -15.60 7.85 -0.51
CA SER A 158 -15.73 9.30 -0.70
C SER A 158 -15.75 9.68 -2.18
N PRO A 159 -16.75 10.43 -2.67
CA PRO A 159 -16.79 10.81 -4.08
C PRO A 159 -15.72 11.85 -4.46
N VAL A 160 -15.09 12.51 -3.49
CA VAL A 160 -14.00 13.49 -3.72
C VAL A 160 -12.64 12.79 -3.85
N LEU A 161 -12.51 11.54 -3.36
CA LEU A 161 -11.27 10.78 -3.36
C LEU A 161 -10.60 10.71 -4.75
N PRO A 162 -11.30 10.42 -5.86
CA PRO A 162 -10.68 10.39 -7.19
C PRO A 162 -10.07 11.75 -7.58
N LEU A 163 -10.70 12.86 -7.19
CA LEU A 163 -10.23 14.22 -7.48
C LEU A 163 -8.93 14.53 -6.73
N LEU A 164 -8.82 14.11 -5.47
CA LEU A 164 -7.64 14.32 -4.63
C LEU A 164 -6.43 13.47 -5.07
N LYS A 165 -6.68 12.33 -5.71
CA LYS A 165 -5.64 11.48 -6.29
C LYS A 165 -5.03 12.06 -7.57
N THR A 166 -5.65 13.05 -8.21
CA THR A 166 -5.14 13.61 -9.47
C THR A 166 -3.85 14.42 -9.29
N HIS A 167 -3.06 14.54 -10.37
CA HIS A 167 -1.87 15.41 -10.39
C HIS A 167 -2.22 16.90 -10.32
N SER A 168 -3.47 17.25 -10.66
CA SER A 168 -3.99 18.62 -10.61
C SER A 168 -4.20 19.09 -9.17
N PHE A 169 -4.56 18.18 -8.26
CA PHE A 169 -4.66 18.49 -6.84
C PHE A 169 -3.27 18.69 -6.24
N SER A 170 -2.40 17.69 -6.38
CA SER A 170 -1.00 17.79 -5.96
C SER A 170 -0.07 17.02 -6.89
N ARG A 171 1.04 17.67 -7.26
CA ARG A 171 2.11 17.04 -8.04
C ARG A 171 2.92 16.03 -7.23
N SER A 172 2.94 16.17 -5.91
CA SER A 172 3.57 15.21 -4.99
C SER A 172 2.60 14.84 -3.87
N LEU A 173 2.32 13.55 -3.76
CA LEU A 173 1.27 13.00 -2.92
C LEU A 173 1.79 11.71 -2.30
N THR A 174 1.63 11.56 -1.00
CA THR A 174 1.72 10.25 -0.36
C THR A 174 0.32 9.82 0.02
N HIS A 175 -0.14 8.74 -0.59
CA HIS A 175 -1.43 8.16 -0.31
C HIS A 175 -1.25 6.89 0.53
N LEU A 176 -1.80 6.93 1.74
CA LEU A 176 -1.71 5.90 2.77
C LEU A 176 -3.07 5.21 2.87
N ILE A 177 -3.16 4.00 2.34
CA ILE A 177 -4.39 3.19 2.38
C ILE A 177 -4.22 2.14 3.47
N VAL A 178 -5.13 2.13 4.45
CA VAL A 178 -5.06 1.13 5.52
C VAL A 178 -5.89 -0.10 5.17
N HIS A 179 -5.29 -1.27 5.38
CA HIS A 179 -5.87 -2.57 5.10
C HIS A 179 -5.84 -3.45 6.37
N PRO A 180 -6.85 -4.30 6.58
CA PRO A 180 -6.86 -5.22 7.70
C PRO A 180 -5.89 -6.40 7.46
N PRO A 181 -5.16 -6.89 8.49
CA PRO A 181 -4.21 -8.00 8.34
C PRO A 181 -4.76 -9.28 7.70
N ILE A 182 -6.07 -9.50 7.84
CA ILE A 182 -6.77 -10.65 7.24
C ILE A 182 -6.68 -10.67 5.71
N LEU A 183 -6.55 -9.52 5.05
CA LEU A 183 -6.41 -9.44 3.60
C LEU A 183 -5.17 -10.22 3.11
N LEU A 184 -4.00 -9.97 3.70
CA LEU A 184 -2.78 -10.68 3.31
C LEU A 184 -2.81 -12.15 3.70
N LYS A 185 -3.45 -12.49 4.83
CA LYS A 185 -3.67 -13.89 5.20
C LYS A 185 -4.48 -14.63 4.15
N TYR A 186 -5.57 -14.03 3.70
CA TYR A 186 -6.44 -14.59 2.67
C TYR A 186 -5.71 -14.75 1.34
N LEU A 187 -4.98 -13.72 0.88
CA LEU A 187 -4.21 -13.82 -0.36
C LEU A 187 -3.16 -14.93 -0.29
N SER A 188 -2.47 -15.05 0.85
CA SER A 188 -1.47 -16.08 1.08
C SER A 188 -2.06 -17.49 1.22
N SER A 189 -3.24 -17.65 1.82
CA SER A 189 -3.86 -18.98 1.94
C SER A 189 -4.53 -19.44 0.64
N THR A 190 -5.17 -18.52 -0.08
CA THR A 190 -6.04 -18.83 -1.21
C THR A 190 -5.28 -18.87 -2.53
N TYR A 191 -4.34 -17.93 -2.73
CA TYR A 191 -3.59 -17.82 -3.99
C TYR A 191 -2.12 -18.22 -3.85
N LEU A 192 -1.71 -18.64 -2.64
CA LEU A 192 -0.32 -19.03 -2.34
C LEU A 192 0.70 -17.93 -2.67
N VAL A 193 0.29 -16.66 -2.55
CA VAL A 193 1.18 -15.52 -2.78
C VAL A 193 1.50 -14.81 -1.48
N SER A 194 2.78 -14.61 -1.21
CA SER A 194 3.25 -13.90 -0.02
C SER A 194 3.45 -12.42 -0.34
N PRO A 195 3.24 -11.52 0.62
CA PRO A 195 3.59 -10.13 0.44
C PRO A 195 5.11 -9.97 0.23
N PRO A 196 5.55 -9.01 -0.59
CA PRO A 196 6.97 -8.78 -0.85
C PRO A 196 7.69 -8.38 0.44
N LEU A 197 8.86 -8.95 0.67
CA LEU A 197 9.70 -8.58 1.81
C LEU A 197 10.58 -7.38 1.43
N PRO A 198 10.68 -6.34 2.27
CA PRO A 198 11.58 -5.21 2.00
C PRO A 198 13.07 -5.56 2.17
N SER A 199 13.40 -6.75 2.72
CA SER A 199 14.77 -7.16 3.05
C SER A 199 15.28 -8.38 2.28
N SER A 200 14.47 -9.01 1.42
CA SER A 200 14.99 -10.00 0.47
C SER A 200 15.66 -9.27 -0.69
N SER A 201 16.69 -9.87 -1.28
CA SER A 201 17.30 -9.44 -2.55
C SER A 201 16.34 -9.51 -3.76
N GLU A 202 15.04 -9.62 -3.51
CA GLU A 202 14.00 -9.69 -4.52
C GLU A 202 13.80 -8.27 -5.07
N SER A 203 14.27 -8.06 -6.30
CA SER A 203 13.96 -6.83 -7.04
C SER A 203 12.44 -6.59 -7.01
N PRO A 204 11.97 -5.32 -6.96
CA PRO A 204 10.55 -5.01 -7.15
C PRO A 204 9.99 -5.58 -8.47
N THR A 205 10.86 -5.88 -9.43
CA THR A 205 10.54 -6.54 -10.71
C THR A 205 10.61 -8.07 -10.67
N SER A 206 10.78 -8.69 -9.50
CA SER A 206 10.77 -10.15 -9.38
C SER A 206 9.39 -10.70 -9.75
N PRO A 207 9.30 -11.88 -10.40
CA PRO A 207 8.03 -12.47 -10.79
C PRO A 207 7.06 -12.65 -9.61
N GLU A 208 7.57 -12.98 -8.42
CA GLU A 208 6.76 -13.15 -7.21
C GLU A 208 6.15 -11.82 -6.72
N SER A 209 6.94 -10.74 -6.72
CA SER A 209 6.46 -9.39 -6.40
C SER A 209 5.39 -8.94 -7.39
N LEU A 210 5.62 -9.13 -8.69
CA LEU A 210 4.64 -8.77 -9.72
C LEU A 210 3.34 -9.59 -9.58
N LYS A 211 3.45 -10.89 -9.30
CA LYS A 211 2.29 -11.77 -9.05
C LYS A 211 1.52 -11.34 -7.78
N PHE A 212 2.22 -10.89 -6.74
CA PHE A 212 1.57 -10.36 -5.57
C PHE A 212 0.76 -9.11 -5.90
N TRP A 213 1.37 -8.13 -6.55
CA TRP A 213 0.70 -6.86 -6.87
C TRP A 213 -0.45 -7.02 -7.86
N SER A 214 -0.33 -7.93 -8.83
CA SER A 214 -1.42 -8.22 -9.79
C SER A 214 -2.67 -8.80 -9.13
N LEU A 215 -2.53 -9.47 -7.99
CA LEU A 215 -3.66 -9.97 -7.19
C LEU A 215 -4.09 -8.96 -6.12
N PHE A 216 -3.13 -8.34 -5.45
CA PHE A 216 -3.39 -7.45 -4.32
C PHE A 216 -4.16 -6.21 -4.75
N THR A 217 -3.69 -5.49 -5.77
CA THR A 217 -4.28 -4.20 -6.21
C THR A 217 -5.76 -4.32 -6.59
N PRO A 218 -6.17 -5.17 -7.56
CA PRO A 218 -7.59 -5.26 -7.92
C PRO A 218 -8.46 -5.84 -6.79
N PHE A 219 -7.88 -6.64 -5.89
CA PHE A 219 -8.62 -7.16 -4.74
C PHE A 219 -8.82 -6.09 -3.66
N SER A 220 -7.79 -5.31 -3.35
CA SER A 220 -7.83 -4.28 -2.31
C SER A 220 -8.72 -3.09 -2.70
N GLU A 221 -8.86 -2.82 -4.00
CA GLU A 221 -9.80 -1.81 -4.53
C GLU A 221 -11.27 -2.25 -4.46
N ARG A 222 -11.55 -3.55 -4.41
CA ARG A 222 -12.90 -4.09 -4.20
C ARG A 222 -13.27 -4.04 -2.73
N VAL A 223 -13.57 -2.83 -2.24
CA VAL A 223 -13.88 -2.53 -0.83
C VAL A 223 -14.88 -3.53 -0.22
N PHE A 224 -15.95 -3.87 -0.95
CA PHE A 224 -16.97 -4.82 -0.48
C PHE A 224 -16.41 -6.24 -0.22
N ASP A 225 -15.47 -6.72 -1.03
CA ASP A 225 -14.88 -8.05 -0.85
C ASP A 225 -13.98 -8.08 0.39
N VAL A 226 -13.22 -7.00 0.63
CA VAL A 226 -12.40 -6.83 1.84
C VAL A 226 -13.27 -6.73 3.09
N GLU A 227 -14.35 -5.96 3.03
CA GLU A 227 -15.33 -5.84 4.12
C GLU A 227 -15.98 -7.19 4.41
N ARG A 228 -16.41 -7.91 3.37
CA ARG A 228 -16.98 -9.25 3.53
C ARG A 228 -15.99 -10.20 4.20
N LEU A 229 -14.70 -10.15 3.86
CA LEU A 229 -13.68 -10.99 4.50
C LEU A 229 -13.58 -10.71 6.01
N VAL A 230 -13.63 -9.44 6.40
CA VAL A 230 -13.52 -8.99 7.80
C VAL A 230 -14.79 -9.29 8.59
N PHE A 231 -15.97 -9.03 8.02
CA PHE A 231 -17.25 -9.20 8.70
C PHE A 231 -17.76 -10.65 8.67
N SER A 232 -17.39 -11.47 7.68
CA SER A 232 -17.78 -12.89 7.65
C SER A 232 -16.96 -13.74 8.64
N SER A 233 -15.69 -13.39 8.84
CA SER A 233 -14.82 -14.09 9.78
C SER A 233 -15.24 -13.88 11.23
N THR A 234 -15.82 -12.72 11.56
CA THR A 234 -16.34 -12.41 12.90
C THR A 234 -17.61 -13.20 13.24
N ILE A 235 -18.49 -13.49 12.28
CA ILE A 235 -19.75 -14.24 12.50
C ILE A 235 -19.49 -15.72 12.82
N THR A 236 -18.43 -16.30 12.25
CA THR A 236 -18.09 -17.72 12.44
C THR A 236 -17.49 -17.98 13.84
N ALA A 237 -16.78 -17.00 14.40
CA ALA A 237 -16.21 -17.11 15.74
C ALA A 237 -17.26 -17.09 16.87
N THR A 238 -18.42 -16.45 16.64
CA THR A 238 -19.52 -16.37 17.62
C THR A 238 -20.52 -17.52 17.57
N SER A 239 -20.47 -18.39 16.55
CA SER A 239 -21.48 -19.43 16.31
C SER A 239 -21.08 -20.85 16.76
N THR A 240 -19.91 -21.04 17.39
CA THR A 240 -19.39 -22.38 17.75
C THR A 240 -19.64 -22.84 19.20
N THR A 241 -20.54 -22.21 19.96
CA THR A 241 -20.89 -22.65 21.34
C THR A 241 -22.35 -23.04 21.58
N SER A 242 -23.15 -23.28 20.54
CA SER A 242 -24.52 -23.79 20.74
C SER A 242 -24.95 -24.80 19.69
N SER A 243 -24.51 -26.05 19.87
CA SER A 243 -25.16 -27.24 19.29
C SER A 243 -25.59 -28.20 20.40
N SER A 244 -26.74 -27.83 20.98
CA SER A 244 -27.84 -28.67 21.48
C SER A 244 -27.59 -30.17 21.70
N SER A 245 -27.49 -30.56 22.97
CA SER A 245 -28.05 -31.81 23.46
C SER A 245 -29.51 -31.59 23.88
N SER A 246 -30.38 -32.45 23.39
CA SER A 246 -31.81 -32.52 23.68
C SER A 246 -32.06 -33.16 25.05
N ALA A 247 -32.71 -32.46 25.97
CA ALA A 247 -33.57 -33.07 26.99
C ALA A 247 -34.52 -32.04 27.61
N THR A 248 -35.78 -32.45 27.69
CA THR A 248 -36.97 -31.82 28.25
C THR A 248 -36.85 -31.46 29.74
N GLY A 249 -37.46 -30.36 30.17
CA GLY A 249 -37.86 -30.18 31.58
C GLY A 249 -37.92 -28.74 32.08
N SER A 250 -39.14 -28.26 32.36
CA SER A 250 -39.48 -26.99 33.01
C SER A 250 -38.75 -26.73 34.35
N GLY A 251 -38.46 -25.46 34.65
CA GLY A 251 -38.10 -25.04 36.01
C GLY A 251 -37.64 -23.59 36.13
N ILE A 252 -38.29 -22.85 37.03
CA ILE A 252 -38.15 -21.43 37.36
C ILE A 252 -36.97 -21.17 38.32
N SER A 253 -36.45 -19.93 38.32
CA SER A 253 -35.67 -19.20 39.36
C SER A 253 -34.14 -19.32 39.40
N GLY A 254 -33.48 -18.19 39.69
CA GLY A 254 -32.15 -18.16 40.31
C GLY A 254 -31.20 -17.08 39.82
N ILE A 255 -31.28 -15.89 40.43
CA ILE A 255 -30.22 -14.87 40.42
C ILE A 255 -29.01 -15.42 41.19
N GLY A 256 -27.80 -15.33 40.61
CA GLY A 256 -26.53 -15.58 41.28
C GLY A 256 -25.33 -15.10 40.44
N PRO A 257 -24.46 -14.21 40.96
CA PRO A 257 -23.32 -13.69 40.23
C PRO A 257 -22.08 -14.56 40.51
N ASN A 258 -21.55 -15.22 39.50
CA ASN A 258 -20.20 -15.78 39.55
C ASN A 258 -19.45 -15.34 38.30
N GLY A 259 -18.45 -14.49 38.51
CA GLY A 259 -17.49 -14.09 37.51
C GLY A 259 -16.50 -15.22 37.29
N ASP A 260 -16.47 -15.73 36.07
CA ASP A 260 -15.35 -16.48 35.56
C ASP A 260 -14.58 -15.59 34.58
N ASN A 261 -13.31 -15.34 34.93
CA ASN A 261 -12.32 -14.69 34.10
C ASN A 261 -12.16 -15.47 32.79
N SER A 262 -12.88 -15.05 31.74
CA SER A 262 -12.49 -15.37 30.37
C SER A 262 -11.17 -14.63 30.11
N SER A 263 -10.08 -15.38 30.05
CA SER A 263 -8.82 -14.92 29.50
C SER A 263 -9.10 -14.26 28.15
N ASN A 264 -8.97 -12.93 28.08
CA ASN A 264 -8.96 -12.17 26.84
C ASN A 264 -7.83 -12.73 25.96
N SER A 265 -8.14 -13.70 25.10
CA SER A 265 -7.28 -13.99 23.96
C SER A 265 -7.39 -12.78 23.04
N ILE A 266 -6.53 -11.78 23.29
CA ILE A 266 -6.42 -10.59 22.45
C ILE A 266 -6.08 -11.11 21.06
N ASP A 267 -7.03 -11.01 20.13
CA ASP A 267 -6.79 -11.32 18.74
C ASP A 267 -5.80 -10.26 18.21
N PRO A 268 -4.54 -10.63 17.96
CA PRO A 268 -3.51 -9.66 17.59
C PRO A 268 -3.82 -8.98 16.25
N SER A 269 -4.77 -9.51 15.46
CA SER A 269 -5.19 -8.87 14.21
C SER A 269 -5.97 -7.57 14.40
N LYS A 270 -6.54 -7.31 15.59
CA LYS A 270 -7.27 -6.07 15.88
C LYS A 270 -6.36 -4.89 16.24
N ASP A 271 -5.12 -5.19 16.63
CA ASP A 271 -4.14 -4.22 17.12
C ASP A 271 -3.08 -3.87 16.06
N GLU A 272 -3.21 -4.42 14.86
CA GLU A 272 -2.26 -4.28 13.77
C GLU A 272 -2.99 -3.85 12.51
N ILE A 273 -2.35 -2.96 11.73
CA ILE A 273 -2.86 -2.52 10.44
C ILE A 273 -1.76 -2.70 9.40
N ILE A 274 -2.17 -2.99 8.17
CA ILE A 274 -1.29 -2.92 7.01
C ILE A 274 -1.50 -1.55 6.37
N VAL A 275 -0.42 -0.92 5.97
CA VAL A 275 -0.44 0.37 5.27
C VAL A 275 0.14 0.15 3.88
N GLU A 276 -0.70 0.30 2.87
CA GLU A 276 -0.26 0.47 1.49
C GLU A 276 0.10 1.93 1.28
N ILE A 277 1.30 2.15 0.77
CA ILE A 277 1.88 3.47 0.58
C ILE A 277 2.11 3.65 -0.92
N ILE A 278 1.34 4.58 -1.49
CA ILE A 278 1.49 5.01 -2.87
C ILE A 278 2.15 6.38 -2.85
N HIS A 279 3.42 6.41 -3.20
CA HIS A 279 4.22 7.63 -3.19
C HIS A 279 4.41 8.16 -4.60
N ARG A 280 4.00 9.41 -4.80
CA ARG A 280 4.20 10.18 -6.03
C ARG A 280 5.16 11.32 -5.72
N SER A 281 6.37 11.25 -6.27
CA SER A 281 7.36 12.30 -6.13
C SER A 281 7.81 12.88 -7.46
N ARG A 282 8.11 14.17 -7.44
CA ARG A 282 8.78 14.86 -8.54
C ARG A 282 10.29 14.63 -8.34
N SER A 283 10.84 13.63 -9.01
CA SER A 283 12.28 13.34 -8.98
C SER A 283 13.09 14.60 -9.34
N SER A 284 13.76 15.21 -8.36
CA SER A 284 14.84 16.18 -8.57
C SER A 284 16.21 15.60 -8.24
N PHE A 285 16.35 14.27 -8.15
CA PHE A 285 17.65 13.63 -8.00
C PHE A 285 18.31 13.51 -9.37
N THR A 286 19.29 14.36 -9.65
CA THR A 286 20.28 14.10 -10.69
C THR A 286 21.24 13.05 -10.16
N ASN A 287 20.98 11.77 -10.43
CA ASN A 287 22.02 10.76 -10.29
C ASN A 287 23.03 10.97 -11.42
N ASN A 288 24.32 10.98 -11.06
CA ASN A 288 25.45 11.16 -11.97
C ASN A 288 25.69 9.93 -12.89
N SER A 289 24.70 9.03 -12.97
CA SER A 289 24.66 7.86 -13.85
C SER A 289 23.42 8.04 -14.72
N GLY A 290 23.59 8.16 -16.04
CA GLY A 290 22.57 8.55 -17.03
C GLY A 290 21.36 7.62 -17.21
N SER A 291 20.76 7.13 -16.12
CA SER A 291 19.44 6.50 -16.12
C SER A 291 18.36 7.57 -16.02
N SER A 292 17.40 7.48 -16.93
CA SER A 292 16.38 8.48 -17.23
C SER A 292 15.59 8.98 -16.00
N ARG A 293 15.26 10.28 -16.01
CA ARG A 293 14.38 10.96 -15.05
C ARG A 293 12.97 10.36 -15.12
N ARG A 294 12.70 9.29 -14.37
CA ARG A 294 11.35 8.73 -14.28
C ARG A 294 10.59 9.40 -13.13
N ASN A 295 9.51 10.11 -13.47
CA ASN A 295 8.42 10.35 -12.53
C ASN A 295 7.82 8.98 -12.23
N GLY A 296 8.11 8.42 -11.06
CA GLY A 296 7.64 7.10 -10.65
C GLY A 296 6.53 7.21 -9.62
N VAL A 297 5.52 6.34 -9.74
CA VAL A 297 4.63 5.99 -8.65
C VAL A 297 5.22 4.75 -7.99
N GLU A 298 5.52 4.82 -6.70
CA GLU A 298 6.08 3.72 -5.94
C GLU A 298 5.01 3.14 -5.01
N HIS A 299 4.88 1.81 -5.02
CA HIS A 299 3.97 1.06 -4.17
C HIS A 299 4.77 0.25 -3.14
N THR A 300 4.46 0.42 -1.87
CA THR A 300 5.08 -0.37 -0.79
C THR A 300 4.03 -0.77 0.25
N LEU A 301 4.29 -1.86 0.97
CA LEU A 301 3.47 -2.29 2.11
C LEU A 301 4.28 -2.28 3.39
N GLU A 302 3.70 -1.69 4.43
CA GLU A 302 4.29 -1.65 5.76
C GLU A 302 3.28 -2.05 6.82
N GLY A 303 3.78 -2.47 7.98
CA GLY A 303 2.96 -2.74 9.16
C GLY A 303 2.90 -1.54 10.08
N TRP A 304 1.84 -1.46 10.86
CA TRP A 304 1.71 -0.49 11.94
C TRP A 304 1.05 -1.13 13.16
N SER A 305 1.66 -0.87 14.32
CA SER A 305 1.16 -1.33 15.60
C SER A 305 0.36 -0.24 16.27
N ILE A 306 -0.93 -0.50 16.51
CA ILE A 306 -1.82 0.42 17.21
C ILE A 306 -1.38 0.62 18.67
N PRO A 307 -1.09 -0.43 19.48
CA PRO A 307 -0.68 -0.26 20.88
C PRO A 307 0.63 0.50 21.03
N LEU A 308 1.57 0.30 20.10
CA LEU A 308 2.88 0.94 20.14
C LEU A 308 2.92 2.28 19.40
N ASN A 309 1.83 2.64 18.70
CA ASN A 309 1.68 3.82 17.86
C ASN A 309 2.90 4.06 16.95
N LYS A 310 3.38 3.00 16.29
CA LYS A 310 4.62 3.04 15.50
C LYS A 310 4.60 2.10 14.31
N PRO A 311 5.37 2.42 13.26
CA PRO A 311 5.55 1.52 12.14
C PRO A 311 6.34 0.28 12.56
N LEU A 312 6.02 -0.85 11.93
CA LEU A 312 6.70 -2.13 12.08
C LEU A 312 6.90 -2.76 10.69
N PRO A 313 8.01 -3.48 10.48
CA PRO A 313 8.13 -4.37 9.33
C PRO A 313 6.96 -5.37 9.27
N LEU A 314 6.50 -5.72 8.07
CA LEU A 314 5.40 -6.69 7.89
C LEU A 314 5.69 -8.07 8.52
N GLN A 315 6.96 -8.46 8.56
CA GLN A 315 7.43 -9.70 9.18
C GLN A 315 7.29 -9.71 10.71
N ASP A 316 7.28 -8.54 11.33
CA ASP A 316 7.21 -8.39 12.78
C ASP A 316 5.77 -8.34 13.30
N LEU A 317 4.79 -8.20 12.39
CA LEU A 317 3.37 -8.25 12.73
C LEU A 317 3.00 -9.65 13.25
N ALA A 318 2.52 -9.71 14.49
CA ALA A 318 2.14 -10.93 15.18
C ALA A 318 1.02 -11.67 14.43
N SER A 319 0.09 -10.94 13.84
CA SER A 319 -0.99 -11.52 13.05
C SER A 319 -0.46 -12.21 11.78
N LEU A 320 0.63 -11.74 11.16
CA LEU A 320 1.15 -12.27 9.89
C LEU A 320 2.20 -13.37 10.05
N LYS A 321 2.59 -13.75 11.28
CA LYS A 321 3.63 -14.76 11.55
C LYS A 321 3.40 -16.11 10.83
N SER A 322 2.16 -16.50 10.57
CA SER A 322 1.84 -17.76 9.87
C SER A 322 2.23 -17.74 8.40
N ILE A 323 2.18 -16.56 7.75
CA ILE A 323 2.56 -16.39 6.34
C ILE A 323 4.06 -16.65 6.18
N TRP A 324 4.86 -16.07 7.09
CA TRP A 324 6.32 -16.13 7.03
C TRP A 324 6.89 -17.49 7.43
N ARG A 325 6.24 -18.22 8.34
CA ARG A 325 6.66 -19.58 8.70
C ARG A 325 6.59 -20.55 7.52
N ARG A 326 5.68 -20.33 6.57
CA ARG A 326 5.57 -21.18 5.37
C ARG A 326 6.78 -21.07 4.44
N LYS A 327 7.50 -19.93 4.45
CA LYS A 327 8.74 -19.74 3.67
C LYS A 327 9.94 -20.49 4.27
N VAL A 328 9.85 -20.92 5.54
CA VAL A 328 10.87 -21.74 6.22
C VAL A 328 10.38 -23.19 6.33
N MET A 329 10.04 -23.80 5.20
CA MET A 329 10.29 -25.23 5.08
C MET A 329 11.72 -25.36 4.55
N PRO A 330 12.63 -26.07 5.25
CA PRO A 330 13.92 -26.40 4.65
C PRO A 330 13.63 -27.18 3.37
N ASP A 331 14.45 -26.98 2.34
CA ASP A 331 14.48 -27.83 1.15
C ASP A 331 14.34 -29.30 1.57
N GLN A 332 13.12 -29.81 1.52
CA GLN A 332 12.92 -31.22 1.26
C GLN A 332 13.41 -31.32 -0.16
N GLU A 333 14.61 -31.87 -0.36
CA GLU A 333 15.06 -32.31 -1.68
C GLU A 333 13.85 -32.93 -2.37
N GLU A 334 13.28 -32.23 -3.36
CA GLU A 334 12.23 -32.81 -4.18
C GLU A 334 12.81 -34.15 -4.66
N PRO A 335 12.12 -35.28 -4.44
CA PRO A 335 12.61 -36.56 -4.91
C PRO A 335 12.72 -36.44 -6.41
N ASP A 336 13.96 -36.27 -6.88
CA ASP A 336 14.30 -36.07 -8.28
C ASP A 336 13.44 -37.04 -9.12
N PRO A 337 12.52 -36.52 -9.96
CA PRO A 337 11.55 -37.34 -10.67
C PRO A 337 12.22 -38.33 -11.62
N THR A 338 13.52 -38.17 -11.87
CA THR A 338 14.33 -39.08 -12.69
C THR A 338 14.86 -40.29 -11.91
N LYS A 339 14.78 -40.32 -10.58
CA LYS A 339 15.34 -41.40 -9.73
C LYS A 339 14.63 -42.75 -9.84
N ASN A 340 13.42 -42.81 -10.39
CA ASN A 340 12.64 -44.05 -10.57
C ASN A 340 12.54 -44.51 -12.03
N LEU A 341 13.33 -43.92 -12.94
CA LEU A 341 13.36 -44.35 -14.34
C LEU A 341 14.25 -45.58 -14.49
N THR A 342 13.80 -46.56 -15.27
CA THR A 342 14.58 -47.76 -15.60
C THR A 342 15.73 -47.48 -16.57
N PHE A 343 15.86 -46.24 -17.03
CA PHE A 343 16.92 -45.74 -17.89
C PHE A 343 17.37 -44.37 -17.39
N ASN A 344 18.67 -44.11 -17.49
CA ASN A 344 19.26 -42.86 -17.03
C ASN A 344 19.02 -41.75 -18.06
N LEU A 345 18.37 -40.65 -17.66
CA LEU A 345 18.16 -39.47 -18.51
C LEU A 345 19.36 -38.52 -18.53
N ASN A 346 20.25 -38.64 -17.54
CA ASN A 346 21.43 -37.80 -17.42
C ASN A 346 22.64 -38.52 -18.05
N LEU A 347 23.37 -37.83 -18.91
CA LEU A 347 24.64 -38.33 -19.42
C LEU A 347 25.70 -38.24 -18.32
N THR A 348 26.51 -39.28 -18.14
CA THR A 348 27.73 -39.12 -17.33
C THR A 348 28.75 -38.27 -18.07
N ASP A 349 29.66 -37.62 -17.34
CA ASP A 349 30.74 -36.82 -17.95
C ASP A 349 31.53 -37.61 -19.00
N SER A 350 31.74 -38.92 -18.77
CA SER A 350 32.41 -39.82 -19.72
C SER A 350 31.59 -40.04 -21.00
N GLN A 351 30.26 -40.13 -20.90
CA GLN A 351 29.36 -40.31 -22.04
C GLN A 351 29.23 -39.02 -22.85
N GLN A 352 29.18 -37.87 -22.18
CA GLN A 352 29.16 -36.57 -22.83
C GLN A 352 30.48 -36.30 -23.58
N ALA A 353 31.62 -36.64 -22.98
CA ALA A 353 32.92 -36.59 -23.64
C ALA A 353 32.98 -37.53 -24.86
N SER A 354 32.47 -38.76 -24.72
CA SER A 354 32.45 -39.72 -25.83
C SER A 354 31.56 -39.27 -26.98
N ARG A 355 30.39 -38.67 -26.69
CA ARG A 355 29.48 -38.11 -27.70
C ARG A 355 30.12 -36.93 -28.45
N SER A 356 30.89 -36.09 -27.76
CA SER A 356 31.62 -34.97 -28.39
C SER A 356 32.77 -35.40 -29.30
N GLN A 357 33.22 -36.65 -29.20
CA GLN A 357 34.27 -37.23 -30.06
C GLN A 357 33.72 -37.98 -31.27
N VAL A 358 32.41 -38.21 -31.35
CA VAL A 358 31.80 -38.86 -32.51
C VAL A 358 31.83 -37.86 -33.67
N PRO A 359 32.61 -38.11 -34.74
CA PRO A 359 32.69 -37.20 -35.88
C PRO A 359 31.33 -37.09 -36.55
N LEU A 360 30.85 -35.85 -36.75
CA LEU A 360 29.61 -35.62 -37.46
C LEU A 360 29.80 -35.95 -38.95
N PRO A 361 28.93 -36.76 -39.58
CA PRO A 361 29.15 -37.27 -40.94
C PRO A 361 29.30 -36.22 -42.06
N TYR A 362 29.15 -34.92 -41.78
CA TYR A 362 29.13 -33.84 -42.78
C TYR A 362 29.84 -32.54 -42.33
N GLU A 363 30.71 -32.58 -41.32
CA GLU A 363 31.52 -31.40 -40.97
C GLU A 363 32.63 -31.21 -42.02
N HIS A 364 32.42 -30.28 -42.94
CA HIS A 364 33.43 -29.91 -43.94
C HIS A 364 34.56 -29.11 -43.28
N ASP A 365 35.69 -29.78 -43.02
CA ASP A 365 36.92 -29.14 -42.54
C ASP A 365 37.45 -28.11 -43.55
N SER A 366 37.40 -26.82 -43.21
CA SER A 366 37.87 -25.71 -44.04
C SER A 366 39.40 -25.52 -44.02
N ARG A 367 40.19 -26.56 -43.74
CA ARG A 367 41.65 -26.44 -43.60
C ARG A 367 42.46 -27.60 -44.17
N THR A 368 42.34 -27.86 -45.48
CA THR A 368 43.52 -28.26 -46.27
C THR A 368 43.38 -27.85 -47.73
N SER A 369 44.03 -26.74 -48.09
CA SER A 369 44.31 -26.41 -49.49
C SER A 369 45.51 -27.24 -49.97
N GLN A 370 45.30 -28.11 -50.96
CA GLN A 370 46.30 -28.49 -51.99
C GLN A 370 45.64 -29.34 -53.11
N GLN A 371 45.04 -28.65 -54.10
CA GLN A 371 44.80 -29.02 -55.53
C GLN A 371 43.98 -30.28 -55.91
N PRO A 372 43.39 -30.32 -57.13
CA PRO A 372 42.35 -29.44 -57.66
C PRO A 372 41.16 -30.30 -58.14
N ALA A 373 40.07 -30.34 -57.37
CA ALA A 373 38.83 -30.97 -57.80
C ALA A 373 37.69 -29.96 -57.62
N GLN A 374 37.17 -29.51 -58.76
CA GLN A 374 35.96 -28.72 -58.99
C GLN A 374 35.19 -28.31 -57.72
N SER A 375 35.49 -27.11 -57.25
CA SER A 375 34.73 -26.41 -56.23
C SER A 375 33.36 -26.01 -56.80
N ASN A 376 32.37 -26.88 -56.62
CA ASN A 376 30.99 -26.40 -56.53
C ASN A 376 30.79 -25.91 -55.09
N GLU A 377 31.33 -24.73 -54.79
CA GLU A 377 30.84 -23.93 -53.67
C GLU A 377 29.38 -23.59 -53.98
N ALA A 378 28.45 -24.34 -53.37
CA ALA A 378 27.04 -23.99 -53.38
C ALA A 378 26.86 -22.73 -52.52
N HIS A 379 27.05 -21.57 -53.11
CA HIS A 379 26.59 -20.32 -52.53
C HIS A 379 25.06 -20.30 -52.60
N ILE A 380 24.40 -20.29 -51.45
CA ILE A 380 22.96 -20.01 -51.36
C ILE A 380 22.81 -18.50 -51.46
N PHE A 381 22.47 -18.01 -52.66
CA PHE A 381 22.04 -16.64 -52.85
C PHE A 381 20.56 -16.54 -52.49
N TYR A 382 20.30 -15.93 -51.34
CA TYR A 382 18.95 -15.57 -50.93
C TYR A 382 18.73 -14.10 -51.28
N ASP A 383 17.80 -13.86 -52.20
CA ASP A 383 17.35 -12.52 -52.57
C ASP A 383 16.00 -12.33 -51.84
N PRO A 384 15.92 -11.48 -50.80
CA PRO A 384 14.68 -11.28 -50.06
C PRO A 384 13.63 -10.71 -51.02
N ASP A 385 12.54 -11.46 -51.20
CA ASP A 385 11.42 -10.98 -52.00
C ASP A 385 10.49 -10.10 -51.14
N SER A 386 9.59 -9.39 -51.78
CA SER A 386 8.62 -8.52 -51.11
C SER A 386 7.48 -9.31 -50.40
N ALA A 387 7.71 -10.58 -50.08
CA ALA A 387 6.91 -11.40 -49.18
C ALA A 387 7.73 -11.88 -47.95
N ASP A 388 9.03 -11.56 -47.87
CA ASP A 388 9.90 -11.68 -46.70
C ASP A 388 9.96 -10.37 -45.88
N ASP A 389 8.87 -9.61 -45.92
CA ASP A 389 8.46 -8.68 -44.90
C ASP A 389 8.41 -9.47 -43.58
N LEU A 390 9.52 -9.41 -42.84
CA LEU A 390 9.55 -9.55 -41.40
C LEU A 390 8.30 -8.83 -40.88
N ASP A 391 7.37 -9.57 -40.30
CA ASP A 391 6.22 -8.98 -39.65
C ASP A 391 6.75 -8.15 -38.48
N ASP A 392 6.89 -6.84 -38.69
CA ASP A 392 7.13 -5.88 -37.61
C ASP A 392 5.90 -5.80 -36.66
N GLU A 393 4.85 -6.60 -36.91
CA GLU A 393 3.76 -6.87 -35.98
C GLU A 393 4.26 -7.82 -34.88
N ASP A 394 4.84 -7.22 -33.84
CA ASP A 394 5.12 -7.90 -32.58
C ASP A 394 3.82 -8.59 -32.10
N PRO A 395 3.75 -9.93 -32.02
CA PRO A 395 2.51 -10.66 -31.69
C PRO A 395 1.99 -10.40 -30.26
N ASP A 396 2.69 -9.51 -29.55
CA ASP A 396 2.43 -9.06 -28.20
C ASP A 396 1.56 -7.77 -28.18
N GLU A 397 1.35 -7.06 -29.30
CA GLU A 397 0.60 -5.78 -29.34
C GLU A 397 -0.92 -5.94 -29.11
N ASP A 398 -1.47 -7.15 -29.28
CA ASP A 398 -2.89 -7.45 -29.07
C ASP A 398 -3.24 -7.84 -27.62
N LEU A 399 -2.25 -7.93 -26.73
CA LEU A 399 -2.41 -8.48 -25.37
C LEU A 399 -2.83 -7.46 -24.29
N ASP A 400 -3.17 -6.23 -24.67
CA ASP A 400 -3.78 -5.25 -23.76
C ASP A 400 -5.32 -5.30 -23.86
N LEU A 401 -5.94 -6.32 -23.23
CA LEU A 401 -7.38 -6.38 -22.92
C LEU A 401 -7.65 -6.53 -21.41
#